data_AF-A0A7C7PEA0-F1
#
_entry.id   AF-A0A7C7PEA0-F1
#
_cell.length_a   1.000
_cell.length_b   1.000
_cell.length_c   1.000
_cell.angle_alpha   90.00
_cell.angle_beta   90.00
_cell.angle_gamma   90.00
#
_symmetry.space_group_name_H-M   'P 1'
#
loop_
_entity.id
_entity.type
_entity.pdbx_description
1 polymer ?
#
loop_
_entity_poly.entity_id
_entity_poly.type
_entity_poly.pdbx_seq_one_letter_code
_entity_poly.pdbx_strand_id
1 'polypeptide(L)'
;LNKMRFLGRKNADEASRQLHHAFNRCAGRVLVKNDLPLLWAECPWLEPLAADIESFYQQSASHFFSREPMEQKSFAESLELAKKCRAKEKMA
;
A
#
# COMPACT_ATOMS: atom_id res chain seq x y z
N LEU A 1 17.65 18.05 16.71
CA LEU A 1 17.93 17.34 15.43
C LEU A 1 17.22 15.99 15.39
N ASN A 2 15.97 16.01 14.89
CA ASN A 2 15.30 15.03 14.02
C ASN A 2 15.57 13.49 14.11
N LYS A 3 15.66 12.88 15.29
CA LYS A 3 15.66 11.40 15.42
C LYS A 3 14.30 10.74 15.11
N MET A 4 13.18 11.47 15.24
CA MET A 4 11.83 10.91 15.06
C MET A 4 11.40 10.72 13.59
N ARG A 5 11.89 11.52 12.62
CA ARG A 5 11.58 11.28 11.18
C ARG A 5 12.16 9.98 10.65
N PHE A 6 13.33 9.56 11.16
CA PHE A 6 13.98 8.34 10.68
C PHE A 6 13.27 7.07 11.18
N LEU A 7 12.78 7.06 12.43
CA LEU A 7 11.99 5.96 12.97
C LEU A 7 10.65 5.82 12.25
N GLY A 8 9.94 6.92 11.99
CA GLY A 8 8.68 6.90 11.23
C GLY A 8 8.85 6.38 9.80
N ARG A 9 9.92 6.78 9.11
CA ARG A 9 10.24 6.29 7.75
C ARG A 9 10.52 4.79 7.72
N LYS A 10 11.25 4.26 8.71
CA LYS A 10 11.56 2.83 8.77
C LYS A 10 10.28 1.99 8.94
N ASN A 11 9.35 2.46 9.77
CA ASN A 11 8.05 1.81 9.95
C ASN A 11 7.14 1.93 8.72
N ALA A 12 7.17 3.06 8.01
CA ALA A 12 6.40 3.25 6.78
C ALA A 12 6.90 2.35 5.64
N ASP A 13 8.22 2.17 5.51
CA ASP A 13 8.83 1.25 4.53
C ASP A 13 8.45 -0.21 4.83
N GLU A 14 8.53 -0.62 6.10
CA GLU A 14 8.16 -1.97 6.53
C GLU A 14 6.66 -2.25 6.33
N ALA A 15 5.80 -1.29 6.66
CA ALA A 15 4.36 -1.38 6.42
C ALA A 15 4.04 -1.46 4.92
N SER A 16 4.73 -0.66 4.09
CA SER A 16 4.57 -0.71 2.64
C SER A 16 4.97 -2.07 2.08
N ARG A 17 6.10 -2.64 2.53
CA ARG A 17 6.53 -4.00 2.16
C ARG A 17 5.52 -5.06 2.56
N GLN A 18 4.94 -4.97 3.77
CA GLN A 18 3.91 -5.90 4.22
C GLN A 18 2.63 -5.81 3.36
N LEU A 19 2.20 -4.60 3.00
CA LEU A 19 1.08 -4.38 2.09
C LEU A 19 1.34 -5.00 0.71
N HIS A 20 2.51 -4.74 0.13
CA HIS A 20 2.93 -5.39 -1.13
C HIS A 20 2.90 -6.91 -1.01
N HIS A 21 3.45 -7.48 0.06
CA HIS A 21 3.40 -8.92 0.27
C HIS A 21 1.98 -9.48 0.40
N ALA A 22 1.07 -8.75 1.05
CA ALA A 22 -0.32 -9.16 1.18
C ALA A 22 -1.03 -9.17 -0.18
N PHE A 23 -0.88 -8.10 -0.98
CA PHE A 23 -1.44 -8.04 -2.32
C PHE A 23 -0.82 -9.08 -3.26
N ASN A 24 0.49 -9.27 -3.19
CA ASN A 24 1.18 -10.27 -3.99
C ASN A 24 0.72 -11.69 -3.65
N ARG A 25 0.47 -11.96 -2.37
CA ARG A 25 -0.09 -13.24 -1.93
C ARG A 25 -1.54 -13.41 -2.39
N CYS A 26 -2.32 -12.33 -2.36
CA CYS A 26 -3.72 -12.32 -2.77
C CYS A 26 -3.87 -12.61 -4.28
N ALA A 27 -3.03 -12.01 -5.11
CA ALA A 27 -3.00 -12.26 -6.56
C ALA A 27 -2.10 -13.44 -6.98
N GLY A 28 -1.47 -14.14 -6.03
CA GLY A 28 -0.57 -15.28 -6.30
C GLY A 28 0.72 -14.92 -7.06
N ARG A 29 1.02 -13.64 -7.26
CA ARG A 29 2.17 -13.15 -8.05
C ARG A 29 2.61 -11.78 -7.57
N VAL A 30 3.83 -11.37 -7.92
CA VAL A 30 4.31 -10.02 -7.61
C VAL A 30 3.57 -9.00 -8.47
N LEU A 31 2.82 -8.10 -7.85
CA LEU A 31 2.07 -7.03 -8.50
C LEU A 31 2.89 -5.75 -8.53
N VAL A 32 2.88 -5.08 -9.69
CA VAL A 32 3.29 -3.69 -9.83
C VAL A 32 2.10 -2.81 -10.17
N LYS A 33 2.26 -1.48 -10.20
CA LYS A 33 1.18 -0.54 -10.54
C LYS A 33 0.43 -0.94 -11.82
N ASN A 34 1.15 -1.46 -12.82
CA ASN A 34 0.58 -1.86 -14.10
C ASN A 34 -0.27 -3.15 -14.03
N ASP A 35 -0.13 -3.93 -12.96
CA ASP A 35 -0.86 -5.18 -12.72
C ASP A 35 -2.10 -4.99 -11.82
N LEU A 36 -2.37 -3.77 -11.34
CA LEU A 36 -3.57 -3.48 -10.55
C LEU A 36 -4.88 -3.85 -11.26
N PRO A 37 -5.05 -3.66 -12.58
CA PRO A 37 -6.24 -4.13 -13.29
C PRO A 37 -6.48 -5.64 -13.14
N LEU A 38 -5.41 -6.44 -13.08
CA LEU A 38 -5.48 -7.88 -12.90
C LEU A 38 -5.82 -8.24 -11.44
N LEU A 39 -5.38 -7.44 -10.47
CA LEU A 39 -5.83 -7.59 -9.08
C LEU A 39 -7.33 -7.36 -8.94
N TRP A 40 -7.93 -6.42 -9.68
CA TRP A 40 -9.38 -6.20 -9.67
C TRP A 40 -10.15 -7.36 -10.29
N ALA A 41 -9.60 -7.97 -11.35
CA ALA A 41 -10.19 -9.15 -11.95
C ALA A 41 -10.17 -10.38 -11.02
N GLU A 42 -9.07 -10.59 -10.29
CA GLU A 42 -8.92 -11.71 -9.35
C GLU A 42 -9.64 -11.46 -8.01
N CYS A 43 -9.71 -10.21 -7.58
CA CYS A 43 -10.26 -9.79 -6.30
C CYS A 43 -11.20 -8.58 -6.46
N PRO A 44 -12.40 -8.77 -7.04
CA PRO A 44 -13.36 -7.68 -7.29
C PRO A 44 -13.83 -6.99 -6.00
N TRP A 45 -13.71 -7.66 -4.85
CA TRP A 45 -14.01 -7.07 -3.54
C TRP A 45 -13.04 -5.93 -3.13
N LEU A 46 -11.91 -5.76 -3.83
CA LEU A 46 -10.97 -4.65 -3.66
C LEU A 46 -11.29 -3.43 -4.56
N GLU A 47 -12.17 -3.55 -5.56
CA GLU A 47 -12.61 -2.39 -6.38
C GLU A 47 -13.02 -1.15 -5.59
N PRO A 48 -13.79 -1.23 -4.48
CA PRO A 48 -14.14 -0.03 -3.71
C PRO A 48 -12.94 0.65 -3.05
N LEU A 49 -11.77 0.00 -3.00
CA LEU A 49 -10.52 0.51 -2.45
C LEU A 49 -9.48 0.79 -3.56
N ALA A 50 -9.86 0.65 -4.83
CA ALA A 50 -8.93 0.75 -5.96
C ALA A 50 -8.18 2.09 -5.99
N ALA A 51 -8.87 3.22 -5.74
CA ALA A 51 -8.26 4.54 -5.72
C ALA A 51 -7.18 4.68 -4.63
N ASP A 52 -7.42 4.13 -3.43
CA ASP A 52 -6.44 4.14 -2.33
C ASP A 52 -5.24 3.25 -2.64
N ILE A 53 -5.48 2.07 -3.23
CA ILE A 53 -4.43 1.12 -3.61
C ILE A 53 -3.58 1.68 -4.76
N GLU A 54 -4.19 2.28 -5.78
CA GLU A 54 -3.47 2.98 -6.85
C GLU A 54 -2.61 4.12 -6.31
N SER A 55 -3.14 4.93 -5.38
CA SER A 55 -2.40 6.00 -4.76
C SER A 55 -1.23 5.48 -3.91
N PHE A 56 -1.41 4.36 -3.22
CA PHE A 56 -0.34 3.65 -2.50
C PHE A 56 0.75 3.16 -3.45
N TYR A 57 0.38 2.49 -4.55
CA TYR A 57 1.34 1.99 -5.55
C TYR A 57 2.05 3.13 -6.28
N GLN A 58 1.39 4.26 -6.53
CA GLN A 58 2.00 5.44 -7.14
C GLN A 58 3.03 6.09 -6.21
N GLN A 59 2.73 6.20 -4.91
CA GLN A 59 3.66 6.73 -3.91
C GLN A 59 4.82 5.76 -3.64
N SER A 60 4.53 4.46 -3.54
CA SER A 60 5.53 3.41 -3.38
C SER A 60 6.48 3.34 -4.60
N ALA A 61 5.93 3.39 -5.82
CA ALA A 61 6.73 3.45 -7.03
C ALA A 61 7.56 4.74 -7.08
N SER A 62 7.00 5.89 -6.68
CA SER A 62 7.79 7.12 -6.58
C SER A 62 8.90 7.01 -5.52
N HIS A 63 8.72 6.24 -4.46
CA HIS A 63 9.74 6.07 -3.42
C HIS A 63 10.86 5.09 -3.81
N PHE A 64 10.56 4.07 -4.62
CA PHE A 64 11.53 3.07 -5.11
C PHE A 64 12.14 3.42 -6.48
N PHE A 65 11.42 4.16 -7.33
CA PHE A 65 11.84 4.54 -8.68
C PHE A 65 12.11 6.05 -8.86
N SER A 66 11.54 6.95 -8.04
CA SER A 66 11.86 8.39 -8.13
C SER A 66 12.94 8.78 -7.13
N ARG A 67 13.90 9.54 -7.63
CA ARG A 67 15.07 10.06 -6.91
C ARG A 67 14.74 11.22 -5.97
N GLU A 68 13.46 11.57 -5.79
CA GLU A 68 13.01 12.79 -5.10
C GLU A 68 11.91 12.50 -4.05
N PRO A 69 12.10 12.93 -2.78
CA PRO A 69 11.18 12.64 -1.69
C PRO A 69 10.01 13.64 -1.68
N MET A 70 8.82 13.23 -2.11
CA MET A 70 7.59 14.01 -1.95
C MET A 70 6.85 13.62 -0.66
N GLU A 71 6.26 14.61 0.02
CA GLU A 71 5.64 14.50 1.35
C GLU A 71 4.63 13.35 1.48
N GLN A 72 4.87 12.48 2.45
CA GLN A 72 4.05 11.30 2.78
C GLN A 72 2.76 11.71 3.51
N LYS A 73 1.64 11.04 3.22
CA LYS A 73 0.55 10.92 4.18
C LYS A 73 1.06 10.20 5.45
N SER A 74 0.64 10.69 6.61
CA SER A 74 1.09 10.15 7.90
C SER A 74 0.72 8.67 8.07
N PHE A 75 1.61 7.89 8.68
CA PHE A 75 1.44 6.47 9.05
C PHE A 75 0.07 6.12 9.63
N ALA A 76 -0.57 7.06 10.34
CA ALA A 76 -1.93 6.92 10.86
C ALA A 76 -2.99 6.66 9.77
N GLU A 77 -2.88 7.32 8.62
CA GLU A 77 -3.79 7.16 7.47
C GLU A 77 -3.64 5.76 6.86
N SER A 78 -2.41 5.27 6.70
CA SER A 78 -2.14 3.92 6.18
C SER A 78 -2.60 2.82 7.13
N LEU A 79 -2.50 3.03 8.44
CA LEU A 79 -2.98 2.08 9.45
C LEU A 79 -4.51 2.02 9.50
N GLU A 80 -5.17 3.17 9.36
CA GLU A 80 -6.63 3.28 9.20
C GLU A 80 -7.11 2.49 7.97
N LEU A 81 -6.42 2.64 6.84
CA LEU A 81 -6.75 1.94 5.60
C LEU A 81 -6.61 0.42 5.77
N ALA A 82 -5.49 -0.05 6.35
CA ALA A 82 -5.26 -1.47 6.58
C ALA A 82 -6.32 -2.11 7.50
N LYS A 83 -6.80 -1.38 8.53
CA LYS A 83 -7.89 -1.83 9.40
C LYS A 83 -9.21 -1.95 8.64
N LYS A 84 -9.52 -0.99 7.75
CA LYS A 84 -10.72 -1.00 6.91
C LYS A 84 -10.71 -2.18 5.94
N CYS A 85 -9.57 -2.47 5.30
CA CYS A 85 -9.41 -3.64 4.43
C CYS A 85 -9.68 -4.95 5.20
N ARG A 86 -9.06 -5.11 6.39
CA ARG A 86 -9.17 -6.33 7.20
C ARG A 86 -10.57 -6.55 7.79
N ALA A 87 -11.30 -5.46 8.07
CA ALA A 87 -12.69 -5.55 8.51
C ALA A 87 -13.61 -6.07 7.41
N LYS A 88 -13.36 -5.68 6.15
CA LYS A 88 -14.13 -6.16 4.99
C LYS A 88 -13.81 -7.61 4.63
N GLU A 89 -12.55 -8.02 4.73
CA GLU A 89 -12.12 -9.42 4.47
C GLU A 89 -12.79 -10.42 5.43
N LYS A 90 -13.10 -10.01 6.66
CA LYS A 90 -13.80 -10.85 7.65
C LYS A 90 -15.32 -10.94 7.46
N MET A 91 -15.89 -10.09 6.61
CA MET A 91 -17.33 -10.05 6.33
C MET A 91 -17.70 -10.70 4.99
N ALA A 92 -16.71 -11.19 4.24
CA ALA A 92 -16.87 -11.89 2.97
C ALA A 92 -16.81 -13.41 3.17
#